data_AF-E5D2B3-F1
#
_entry.id   AF-E5D2B3-F1
#
_cell.length_a   1.000
_cell.length_b   1.000
_cell.length_c   1.000
_cell.angle_alpha   90.00
_cell.angle_beta   90.00
_cell.angle_gamma   90.00
#
_symmetry.space_group_name_H-M   'P 1'
#
loop_
_entity.id
_entity.type
_entity.pdbx_description
1 polymer ?
#
loop_
_entity_poly.entity_id
_entity_poly.type
_entity_poly.pdbx_seq_one_letter_code
_entity_poly.pdbx_strand_id
1 'polypeptide(L)'
;AFRVFAKTDNSVYTNSYSTNGEFICPSSGKPCSCREGKVHKSECLECSAGSATCGEHRPISYNEIDGSLYKEKELIFPPELVLKNNLPLKLHGFGGISWYRPLNLKHLLNLKSLYPAAKLVVGNTEIGIEINFKSAQYPILISVSHVPELNVLSIKENGLEIGSSVRLSRLQEALQEVIAEREIHETSSCRAISDQLIWFAGKQVKNVACVGGNICTASPISDLNPLWMAARADFHIVNTKGSIRTVHAKNFFLGYRKVDLAQDEILHSIFLPWSRHFEFVKEFKQSHRREDDIALVNAGMRVYLKE
;
A
#
# COMPACT_ATOMS: atom_id res chain seq x y z
N ALA A 1 5.95 -13.38 -11.39
CA ALA A 1 4.54 -12.97 -11.48
C ALA A 1 4.34 -11.53 -12.02
N PHE A 2 5.21 -11.05 -12.92
CA PHE A 2 5.07 -9.75 -13.62
C PHE A 2 5.06 -9.94 -15.15
N ARG A 3 4.23 -10.85 -15.65
CA ARG A 3 4.12 -11.12 -17.10
C ARG A 3 2.84 -10.61 -17.76
N VAL A 4 2.03 -9.81 -17.06
CA VAL A 4 0.77 -9.28 -17.61
C VAL A 4 0.97 -7.95 -18.38
N PHE A 5 2.17 -7.35 -18.31
CA PHE A 5 2.51 -6.13 -19.09
C PHE A 5 3.54 -6.32 -20.19
N ALA A 6 4.04 -7.54 -20.41
CA ALA A 6 4.91 -7.82 -21.55
C ALA A 6 4.06 -8.45 -22.66
N LYS A 7 3.97 -7.77 -23.80
CA LYS A 7 3.49 -8.37 -25.06
C LYS A 7 4.10 -9.76 -25.20
N THR A 8 3.26 -10.73 -25.57
CA THR A 8 3.53 -12.17 -25.70
C THR A 8 4.50 -12.54 -26.83
N ASP A 9 5.38 -11.64 -27.23
CA ASP A 9 6.28 -11.87 -28.35
C ASP A 9 7.74 -11.65 -27.93
N ASN A 10 8.33 -12.72 -27.39
CA ASN A 10 9.76 -12.77 -27.10
C ASN A 10 10.60 -13.07 -28.36
N SER A 11 9.98 -13.13 -29.56
CA SER A 11 10.70 -13.35 -30.81
C SER A 11 11.74 -12.27 -31.12
N VAL A 12 11.60 -11.07 -30.53
CA VAL A 12 12.56 -9.97 -30.69
C VAL A 12 13.90 -10.24 -29.98
N TYR A 13 13.94 -11.14 -28.98
CA TYR A 13 15.13 -11.33 -28.14
C TYR A 13 15.83 -12.69 -28.28
N THR A 14 15.20 -13.67 -28.94
CA THR A 14 15.77 -15.01 -29.08
C THR A 14 15.44 -15.61 -30.43
N ASN A 15 16.06 -15.10 -31.49
CA ASN A 15 16.88 -15.92 -32.38
C ASN A 15 17.39 -15.05 -33.53
N SER A 16 18.69 -15.16 -33.74
CA SER A 16 19.41 -14.75 -34.93
C SER A 16 18.67 -15.18 -36.20
N TYR A 17 18.10 -14.21 -36.91
CA TYR A 17 17.82 -14.34 -38.33
C TYR A 17 18.45 -13.18 -39.10
N SER A 18 19.07 -13.57 -40.19
CA SER A 18 19.84 -12.81 -41.16
C SER A 18 18.97 -11.83 -41.96
N THR A 19 19.46 -10.59 -41.99
CA THR A 19 19.44 -9.59 -43.08
C THR A 19 18.11 -9.21 -43.72
N ASN A 20 17.62 -8.03 -43.33
CA ASN A 20 17.48 -6.89 -44.24
C ASN A 20 17.95 -5.60 -43.53
N GLY A 21 19.28 -5.40 -43.53
CA GLY A 21 19.98 -4.12 -43.68
C GLY A 21 19.82 -2.95 -42.70
N GLU A 22 18.77 -2.83 -41.88
CA GLU A 22 18.54 -1.60 -41.10
C GLU A 22 18.51 -1.84 -39.58
N PHE A 23 19.39 -1.14 -38.85
CA PHE A 23 19.43 -1.14 -37.39
C PHE A 23 18.29 -0.30 -36.83
N ILE A 24 17.49 -0.85 -35.92
CA ILE A 24 16.32 -0.18 -35.32
C ILE A 24 16.65 0.31 -33.91
N CYS A 25 16.38 1.58 -33.65
CA CYS A 25 16.65 2.24 -32.37
C CYS A 25 15.78 1.65 -31.24
N PRO A 26 16.36 1.20 -30.10
CA PRO A 26 15.59 0.68 -28.98
C PRO A 26 14.62 1.69 -28.36
N SER A 27 14.95 2.99 -28.42
CA SER A 27 14.17 4.06 -27.79
C SER A 27 12.99 4.54 -28.64
N SER A 28 13.06 4.39 -29.97
CA SER A 28 12.03 4.91 -30.89
C SER A 28 11.36 3.85 -31.76
N GLY A 29 11.90 2.63 -31.82
CA GLY A 29 11.36 1.53 -32.62
C GLY A 29 11.42 1.76 -34.13
N LYS A 30 12.25 2.70 -34.62
CA LYS A 30 12.47 3.01 -36.04
C LYS A 30 13.94 2.84 -36.45
N PRO A 31 14.24 2.61 -37.75
CA PRO A 31 15.61 2.54 -38.25
C PRO A 31 16.44 3.77 -37.85
N CYS A 32 17.62 3.57 -37.26
CA CYS A 32 18.57 4.64 -36.95
C CYS A 32 20.02 4.20 -37.21
N SER A 33 20.89 5.17 -37.49
CA SER A 33 22.30 4.96 -37.87
C SER A 33 23.28 5.13 -36.71
N CYS A 34 22.79 5.18 -35.47
CA CYS A 34 23.58 5.45 -34.28
C CYS A 34 24.39 4.21 -33.85
N ARG A 35 25.54 3.98 -34.48
CA ARG A 35 26.50 2.93 -34.07
C ARG A 35 27.47 3.50 -33.03
N GLU A 36 27.78 2.72 -31.98
CA GLU A 36 28.87 3.03 -31.05
C GLU A 36 30.23 2.82 -31.73
N GLY A 37 30.81 3.90 -32.24
CA GLY A 37 32.20 3.97 -32.68
C GLY A 37 33.07 4.59 -31.59
N LYS A 38 34.07 3.82 -31.11
CA LYS A 38 35.05 4.18 -30.07
C LYS A 38 35.68 5.56 -30.30
N VAL A 39 35.59 6.46 -29.31
CA VAL A 39 36.33 7.73 -29.30
C VAL A 39 37.57 7.60 -28.43
N HIS A 40 38.75 7.61 -29.05
CA HIS A 40 40.03 7.89 -28.40
C HIS A 40 40.60 9.20 -28.98
N LYS A 41 40.85 10.15 -28.05
CA LYS A 41 41.89 11.21 -27.99
C LYS A 41 42.16 12.16 -29.18
N SER A 42 42.16 13.45 -28.80
CA SER A 42 43.15 14.51 -29.10
C SER A 42 42.89 15.49 -30.25
N GLU A 43 42.64 16.73 -29.83
CA GLU A 43 43.26 18.01 -30.24
C GLU A 43 43.64 18.27 -31.71
N CYS A 44 42.96 19.28 -32.27
CA CYS A 44 43.52 20.52 -32.86
C CYS A 44 44.72 20.43 -33.82
N LEU A 45 44.52 20.80 -35.10
CA LEU A 45 44.69 22.17 -35.66
C LEU A 45 44.92 22.10 -37.20
N GLU A 46 44.22 22.98 -37.93
CA GLU A 46 44.57 23.66 -39.20
C GLU A 46 45.18 22.87 -40.40
N CYS A 47 44.54 22.89 -41.58
CA CYS A 47 44.60 23.99 -42.56
C CYS A 47 44.06 23.62 -43.96
N SER A 48 43.35 24.59 -44.57
CA SER A 48 43.25 24.95 -46.00
C SER A 48 42.54 24.08 -47.07
N ALA A 49 41.57 24.77 -47.70
CA ALA A 49 41.18 24.78 -49.12
C ALA A 49 40.37 23.61 -49.71
N GLY A 50 39.06 23.85 -49.85
CA GLY A 50 38.23 23.22 -50.89
C GLY A 50 36.75 23.03 -50.52
N SER A 51 35.90 23.92 -51.04
CA SER A 51 34.48 23.68 -51.35
C SER A 51 33.50 23.32 -50.20
N ALA A 52 32.73 24.29 -49.75
CA ALA A 52 31.26 24.35 -49.92
C ALA A 52 30.69 25.35 -48.90
N THR A 53 29.94 26.32 -49.41
CA THR A 53 29.28 27.37 -48.64
C THR A 53 28.32 26.78 -47.61
N CYS A 54 28.79 26.61 -46.38
CA CYS A 54 27.98 26.28 -45.23
C CYS A 54 27.34 27.58 -44.72
N GLY A 55 26.20 27.94 -45.31
CA GLY A 55 25.32 28.97 -44.75
C GLY A 55 24.95 28.56 -43.33
N GLU A 56 25.13 29.49 -42.39
CA GLU A 56 24.91 29.33 -40.96
C GLU A 56 23.56 28.68 -40.64
N HIS A 57 23.56 27.36 -40.45
CA HIS A 57 22.41 26.70 -39.84
C HIS A 57 22.59 26.81 -38.33
N ARG A 58 22.03 27.89 -37.77
CA ARG A 58 21.71 27.94 -36.34
C ARG A 58 20.96 26.65 -35.99
N PRO A 59 21.34 25.94 -34.92
CA PRO A 59 20.59 24.77 -34.51
C PRO A 59 19.18 25.23 -34.14
N ILE A 60 18.21 24.89 -34.97
CA ILE A 60 16.80 25.02 -34.62
C ILE A 60 16.55 23.91 -33.61
N SER A 61 16.57 24.28 -32.34
CA SER A 61 16.05 23.49 -31.25
C SER A 61 14.56 23.24 -31.53
N TYR A 62 14.22 22.05 -32.03
CA TYR A 62 12.84 21.58 -31.98
C TYR A 62 12.54 21.04 -30.57
N ASN A 63 12.75 21.92 -29.59
CA ASN A 63 11.93 22.01 -28.39
C ASN A 63 11.26 23.37 -28.51
N GLU A 64 10.01 23.43 -29.00
CA GLU A 64 9.16 24.61 -28.83
C GLU A 64 8.66 24.72 -27.37
N ILE A 65 9.52 24.40 -26.41
CA ILE A 65 9.28 24.65 -25.00
C ILE A 65 10.55 25.28 -24.48
N ASP A 66 10.53 26.60 -24.40
CA ASP A 66 11.55 27.40 -23.73
C ASP A 66 11.67 26.92 -22.27
N GLY A 67 12.74 26.16 -22.01
CA GLY A 67 13.03 25.60 -20.70
C GLY A 67 13.51 26.62 -19.67
N SER A 68 13.49 27.92 -19.99
CA SER A 68 13.79 28.99 -19.03
C SER A 68 12.62 29.31 -18.09
N LEU A 69 11.41 28.77 -18.36
CA LEU A 69 10.19 29.00 -17.56
C LEU A 69 9.73 27.81 -16.70
N TYR A 70 10.60 26.84 -16.42
CA TYR A 70 10.26 25.76 -15.49
C TYR A 70 10.31 26.22 -14.03
N LYS A 71 9.18 26.68 -13.51
CA LYS A 71 8.94 26.70 -12.05
C LYS A 71 8.31 25.41 -11.51
N GLU A 72 7.81 24.52 -12.37
CA GLU A 72 7.13 23.28 -11.99
C GLU A 72 7.70 22.09 -12.80
N LYS A 73 8.57 21.26 -12.19
CA LYS A 73 9.28 20.14 -12.84
C LYS A 73 8.88 18.78 -12.24
N GLU A 74 7.59 18.45 -12.26
CA GLU A 74 7.12 17.11 -11.89
C GLU A 74 6.55 16.35 -13.09
N LEU A 75 6.60 15.02 -13.05
CA LEU A 75 6.01 14.16 -14.08
C LEU A 75 4.48 14.27 -14.00
N ILE A 76 3.81 14.46 -15.15
CA ILE A 76 2.35 14.44 -15.20
C ILE A 76 1.81 13.03 -14.89
N PHE A 77 0.64 12.97 -14.23
CA PHE A 77 -0.07 11.71 -14.05
C PHE A 77 -0.65 11.24 -15.41
N PRO A 78 -0.47 9.97 -15.82
CA PRO A 78 -0.94 9.50 -17.13
C PRO A 78 -2.45 9.69 -17.35
N PRO A 79 -2.89 10.44 -18.37
CA PRO A 79 -4.32 10.73 -18.60
C PRO A 79 -5.18 9.48 -18.79
N GLU A 80 -4.64 8.42 -19.37
CA GLU A 80 -5.35 7.15 -19.60
C GLU A 80 -5.73 6.47 -18.27
N LEU A 81 -4.97 6.71 -17.19
CA LEU A 81 -5.26 6.16 -15.87
C LEU A 81 -6.34 6.96 -15.13
N VAL A 82 -6.52 8.25 -15.45
CA VAL A 82 -7.56 9.09 -14.85
C VAL A 82 -8.95 8.61 -15.29
N LEU A 83 -9.08 8.21 -16.55
CA LEU A 83 -10.35 7.76 -17.15
C LEU A 83 -10.66 6.29 -16.86
N LYS A 84 -9.77 5.57 -16.20
CA LYS A 84 -9.87 4.12 -16.03
C LYS A 84 -10.82 3.76 -14.90
N ASN A 85 -11.90 3.08 -15.24
CA ASN A 85 -12.81 2.51 -14.25
C ASN A 85 -12.19 1.30 -13.54
N ASN A 86 -12.49 1.17 -12.24
CA ASN A 86 -12.16 -0.03 -11.48
C ASN A 86 -13.03 -1.19 -11.96
N LEU A 87 -12.38 -2.30 -12.35
CA LEU A 87 -13.04 -3.52 -12.81
C LEU A 87 -12.78 -4.68 -11.82
N PRO A 88 -13.74 -5.59 -11.60
CA PRO A 88 -13.44 -6.81 -10.89
C PRO A 88 -12.40 -7.61 -11.68
N LEU A 89 -11.41 -8.19 -11.00
CA LEU A 89 -10.36 -8.97 -11.66
C LEU A 89 -10.26 -10.37 -11.07
N LYS A 90 -9.91 -11.32 -11.94
CA LYS A 90 -9.47 -12.66 -11.59
C LYS A 90 -8.20 -12.96 -12.38
N LEU A 91 -7.10 -13.18 -11.68
CA LEU A 91 -5.80 -13.45 -12.28
C LEU A 91 -5.33 -14.84 -11.86
N HIS A 92 -4.65 -15.52 -12.78
CA HIS A 92 -4.00 -16.79 -12.52
C HIS A 92 -2.48 -16.60 -12.54
N GLY A 93 -1.83 -17.09 -11.48
CA GLY A 93 -0.39 -17.08 -11.31
C GLY A 93 0.22 -18.46 -11.49
N PHE A 94 1.55 -18.49 -11.50
CA PHE A 94 2.31 -19.75 -11.46
C PHE A 94 1.96 -20.56 -10.21
N GLY A 95 2.04 -21.88 -10.31
CA GLY A 95 1.72 -22.79 -9.20
C GLY A 95 0.21 -22.87 -8.88
N GLY A 96 -0.67 -22.49 -9.81
CA GLY A 96 -2.12 -22.59 -9.64
C GLY A 96 -2.74 -21.50 -8.75
N ILE A 97 -1.96 -20.49 -8.35
CA ILE A 97 -2.45 -19.39 -7.52
C ILE A 97 -3.52 -18.60 -8.27
N SER A 98 -4.64 -18.34 -7.62
CA SER A 98 -5.71 -17.48 -8.13
C SER A 98 -5.82 -16.23 -7.26
N TRP A 99 -5.86 -15.06 -7.90
CA TRP A 99 -5.99 -13.77 -7.22
C TRP A 99 -7.25 -13.07 -7.69
N TYR A 100 -8.08 -12.63 -6.74
CA TYR A 100 -9.36 -11.98 -6.99
C TYR A 100 -9.35 -10.54 -6.49
N ARG A 101 -10.00 -9.64 -7.22
CA ARG A 101 -10.30 -8.25 -6.81
C ARG A 101 -11.80 -8.00 -6.85
N PRO A 102 -12.54 -8.18 -5.75
CA PRO A 102 -13.90 -7.64 -5.62
C PRO A 102 -13.88 -6.11 -5.55
N LEU A 103 -15.02 -5.49 -5.88
CA LEU A 103 -15.22 -4.03 -5.85
C LEU A 103 -16.30 -3.57 -4.86
N ASN A 104 -16.92 -4.51 -4.15
CA ASN A 104 -17.94 -4.23 -3.13
C ASN A 104 -17.97 -5.39 -2.12
N LEU A 105 -18.61 -5.15 -0.99
CA LEU A 105 -18.66 -6.10 0.12
C LEU A 105 -19.38 -7.38 -0.28
N LYS A 106 -20.49 -7.30 -1.02
CA LYS A 106 -21.26 -8.47 -1.45
C LYS A 106 -20.41 -9.46 -2.26
N HIS A 107 -19.61 -8.96 -3.21
CA HIS A 107 -18.71 -9.81 -4.00
C HIS A 107 -17.60 -10.42 -3.15
N LEU A 108 -17.06 -9.67 -2.19
CA LEU A 108 -16.08 -10.19 -1.23
C LEU A 108 -16.66 -11.33 -0.40
N LEU A 109 -17.85 -11.14 0.18
CA LEU A 109 -18.52 -12.16 0.99
C LEU A 109 -18.85 -13.42 0.19
N ASN A 110 -19.28 -13.27 -1.07
CA ASN A 110 -19.48 -14.41 -1.97
C ASN A 110 -18.16 -15.18 -2.21
N LEU A 111 -17.06 -14.48 -2.48
CA LEU A 111 -15.74 -15.11 -2.67
C LEU A 111 -15.26 -15.81 -1.40
N LYS A 112 -15.47 -15.20 -0.22
CA LYS A 112 -15.15 -15.80 1.08
C LYS A 112 -16.00 -17.04 1.36
N SER A 113 -17.26 -17.05 0.92
CA SER A 113 -18.14 -18.22 1.05
C SER A 113 -17.72 -19.36 0.14
N LEU A 114 -17.30 -19.05 -1.09
CA LEU A 114 -16.78 -20.04 -2.05
C LEU A 114 -15.42 -20.58 -1.63
N TYR A 115 -14.59 -19.73 -1.03
CA TYR A 115 -13.23 -20.06 -0.63
C TYR A 115 -12.97 -19.65 0.83
N PRO A 116 -13.48 -20.40 1.82
CA PRO A 116 -13.34 -20.05 3.24
C PRO A 116 -11.87 -19.94 3.69
N ALA A 117 -10.98 -20.74 3.09
CA ALA A 117 -9.54 -20.72 3.35
C ALA A 117 -8.77 -19.62 2.59
N ALA A 118 -9.44 -18.84 1.72
CA ALA A 118 -8.77 -17.78 0.96
C ALA A 118 -8.18 -16.73 1.90
N LYS A 119 -6.94 -16.31 1.59
CA LYS A 119 -6.25 -15.29 2.36
C LYS A 119 -6.62 -13.90 1.82
N LEU A 120 -7.08 -13.03 2.72
CA LEU A 120 -7.35 -11.64 2.37
C LEU A 120 -6.04 -10.85 2.32
N VAL A 121 -5.89 -9.98 1.32
CA VAL A 121 -4.68 -9.20 1.10
C VAL A 121 -5.01 -7.73 0.87
N VAL A 122 -4.26 -6.84 1.54
CA VAL A 122 -4.25 -5.40 1.25
C VAL A 122 -2.84 -4.97 0.83
N GLY A 123 -1.95 -4.73 1.79
CA GLY A 123 -0.57 -4.29 1.55
C GLY A 123 0.46 -5.39 1.38
N ASN A 124 0.08 -6.65 1.59
CA ASN A 124 0.97 -7.82 1.52
C ASN A 124 2.20 -7.78 2.47
N THR A 125 2.19 -6.91 3.49
CA THR A 125 3.34 -6.71 4.40
C THR A 125 3.54 -7.86 5.39
N GLU A 126 2.51 -8.65 5.67
CA GLU A 126 2.64 -9.92 6.44
C GLU A 126 2.61 -11.12 5.49
N ILE A 127 1.61 -11.20 4.61
CA ILE A 127 1.42 -12.36 3.71
C ILE A 127 2.65 -12.61 2.83
N GLY A 128 3.30 -11.55 2.36
CA GLY A 128 4.55 -11.68 1.61
C GLY A 128 5.68 -12.28 2.43
N ILE A 129 5.74 -11.97 3.73
CA ILE A 129 6.72 -12.57 4.65
C ILE A 129 6.39 -14.05 4.91
N GLU A 130 5.12 -14.37 5.12
CA GLU A 130 4.66 -15.76 5.30
C GLU A 130 5.02 -16.63 4.09
N ILE A 131 4.78 -16.14 2.88
CA ILE A 131 5.11 -16.86 1.64
C ILE A 131 6.62 -17.00 1.46
N ASN A 132 7.37 -15.89 1.55
CA ASN A 132 8.80 -15.88 1.18
C ASN A 132 9.71 -16.51 2.24
N PHE A 133 9.36 -16.38 3.54
CA PHE A 133 10.26 -16.76 4.63
C PHE A 133 9.69 -17.86 5.53
N LYS A 134 8.38 -18.14 5.48
CA LYS A 134 7.74 -19.21 6.27
C LYS A 134 7.19 -20.35 5.41
N SER A 135 7.49 -20.35 4.10
CA SER A 135 7.01 -21.35 3.13
C SER A 135 5.48 -21.53 3.13
N ALA A 136 4.73 -20.49 3.50
CA ALA A 136 3.27 -20.56 3.50
C ALA A 136 2.74 -20.60 2.07
N GLN A 137 1.73 -21.44 1.84
CA GLN A 137 1.09 -21.58 0.52
C GLN A 137 -0.35 -21.11 0.58
N TYR A 138 -0.66 -20.07 -0.20
CA TYR A 138 -1.99 -19.51 -0.33
C TYR A 138 -2.46 -19.61 -1.79
N PRO A 139 -3.17 -20.70 -2.15
CA PRO A 139 -3.61 -20.91 -3.53
C PRO A 139 -4.66 -19.89 -3.97
N ILE A 140 -5.38 -19.28 -3.03
CA ILE A 140 -6.41 -18.28 -3.31
C ILE A 140 -6.17 -17.05 -2.47
N LEU A 141 -5.99 -15.92 -3.16
CA LEU A 141 -5.81 -14.60 -2.58
C LEU A 141 -6.96 -13.70 -3.00
N ILE A 142 -7.51 -12.93 -2.06
CA ILE A 142 -8.57 -11.96 -2.34
C ILE A 142 -8.08 -10.58 -1.90
N SER A 143 -7.88 -9.67 -2.86
CA SER A 143 -7.51 -8.29 -2.57
C SER A 143 -8.74 -7.48 -2.18
N VAL A 144 -8.74 -6.97 -0.95
CA VAL A 144 -9.87 -6.22 -0.38
C VAL A 144 -9.66 -4.71 -0.41
N SER A 145 -8.55 -4.24 -1.02
CA SER A 145 -8.17 -2.83 -1.09
C SER A 145 -9.16 -1.96 -1.88
N HIS A 146 -9.96 -2.55 -2.77
CA HIS A 146 -10.92 -1.84 -3.64
C HIS A 146 -12.37 -2.02 -3.20
N VAL A 147 -12.61 -2.51 -1.98
CA VAL A 147 -13.95 -2.60 -1.39
C VAL A 147 -14.20 -1.32 -0.59
N PRO A 148 -15.05 -0.38 -1.06
CA PRO A 148 -15.23 0.92 -0.42
C PRO A 148 -15.69 0.82 1.03
N GLU A 149 -16.56 -0.16 1.33
CA GLU A 149 -17.12 -0.40 2.66
C GLU A 149 -16.04 -0.70 3.71
N LEU A 150 -14.92 -1.32 3.30
CA LEU A 150 -13.78 -1.60 4.17
C LEU A 150 -12.76 -0.46 4.24
N ASN A 151 -12.94 0.60 3.46
CA ASN A 151 -12.07 1.79 3.44
C ASN A 151 -12.75 3.03 4.02
N VAL A 152 -13.92 2.85 4.66
CA VAL A 152 -14.63 3.94 5.34
C VAL A 152 -13.77 4.48 6.49
N LEU A 153 -13.72 5.79 6.61
CA LEU A 153 -13.22 6.46 7.81
C LEU A 153 -14.22 7.57 8.13
N SER A 154 -14.93 7.44 9.25
CA SER A 154 -16.06 8.31 9.57
C SER A 154 -16.03 8.70 11.05
N ILE A 155 -15.96 10.01 11.29
CA ILE A 155 -16.12 10.60 12.62
C ILE A 155 -17.61 10.50 12.99
N LYS A 156 -17.91 9.87 14.13
CA LYS A 156 -19.26 9.78 14.71
C LYS A 156 -19.33 10.64 15.97
N GLU A 157 -20.54 10.80 16.49
CA GLU A 157 -20.78 11.51 17.75
C GLU A 157 -20.04 10.84 18.91
N ASN A 158 -20.01 9.50 18.94
CA ASN A 158 -19.50 8.68 20.05
C ASN A 158 -18.13 8.02 19.81
N GLY A 159 -17.57 8.10 18.60
CA GLY A 159 -16.28 7.49 18.27
C GLY A 159 -15.86 7.67 16.81
N LEU A 160 -14.73 7.07 16.46
CA LEU A 160 -14.21 6.99 15.10
C LEU A 160 -14.50 5.60 14.53
N GLU A 161 -15.22 5.56 13.40
CA GLU A 161 -15.41 4.33 12.62
C GLU A 161 -14.28 4.19 11.60
N ILE A 162 -13.56 3.07 11.64
CA ILE A 162 -12.37 2.79 10.83
C ILE A 162 -12.55 1.47 10.09
N GLY A 163 -12.63 1.52 8.77
CA GLY A 163 -12.70 0.34 7.92
C GLY A 163 -11.44 -0.52 8.01
N SER A 164 -11.59 -1.84 7.91
CA SER A 164 -10.47 -2.77 8.10
C SER A 164 -9.37 -2.68 7.03
N SER A 165 -9.70 -2.19 5.82
CA SER A 165 -8.75 -1.97 4.73
C SER A 165 -8.08 -0.59 4.76
N VAL A 166 -8.46 0.30 5.68
CA VAL A 166 -7.82 1.62 5.84
C VAL A 166 -6.31 1.45 6.06
N ARG A 167 -5.52 2.19 5.28
CA ARG A 167 -4.05 2.20 5.38
C ARG A 167 -3.60 2.88 6.67
N LEU A 168 -2.50 2.41 7.26
CA LEU A 168 -1.98 3.00 8.50
C LEU A 168 -1.57 4.47 8.32
N SER A 169 -1.06 4.86 7.15
CA SER A 169 -0.78 6.27 6.85
C SER A 169 -2.05 7.13 6.85
N ARG A 170 -3.14 6.65 6.23
CA ARG A 170 -4.42 7.37 6.21
C ARG A 170 -5.06 7.43 7.59
N LEU A 171 -4.93 6.37 8.39
CA LEU A 171 -5.34 6.39 9.80
C LEU A 171 -4.54 7.46 10.56
N GLN A 172 -3.21 7.51 10.38
CA GLN A 172 -2.36 8.50 11.05
C GLN A 172 -2.78 9.94 10.73
N GLU A 173 -3.03 10.25 9.45
CA GLU A 173 -3.54 11.57 9.01
C GLU A 173 -4.87 11.91 9.68
N ALA A 174 -5.84 11.00 9.63
CA ALA A 174 -7.16 11.24 10.20
C ALA A 174 -7.13 11.38 11.73
N LEU A 175 -6.25 10.66 12.42
CA LEU A 175 -6.06 10.85 13.86
C LEU A 175 -5.49 12.23 14.16
N GLN A 176 -4.53 12.72 13.37
CA GLN A 176 -3.97 14.06 13.53
C GLN A 176 -5.04 15.15 13.32
N GLU A 177 -5.89 15.01 12.30
CA GLU A 177 -7.04 15.88 12.05
C GLU A 177 -7.98 15.90 13.28
N VAL A 178 -8.40 14.73 13.78
CA VAL A 178 -9.28 14.60 14.94
C VAL A 178 -8.67 15.18 16.22
N ILE A 179 -7.37 14.98 16.45
CA ILE A 179 -6.65 15.51 17.62
C ILE A 179 -6.59 17.05 17.59
N ALA A 180 -6.50 17.65 16.41
CA ALA A 180 -6.44 19.10 16.25
C ALA A 180 -7.81 19.79 16.43
N GLU A 181 -8.90 19.11 16.05
CA GLU A 181 -10.24 19.69 16.04
C GLU A 181 -11.07 19.43 17.29
N ARG A 182 -10.84 18.31 17.99
CA ARG A 182 -11.63 17.91 19.16
C ARG A 182 -10.96 18.27 20.47
N GLU A 183 -11.78 18.29 21.52
CA GLU A 183 -11.33 18.56 22.87
C GLU A 183 -10.27 17.57 23.34
N ILE A 184 -9.32 18.07 24.14
CA ILE A 184 -8.17 17.26 24.58
C ILE A 184 -8.62 16.01 25.34
N HIS A 185 -9.69 16.09 26.13
CA HIS A 185 -10.16 14.95 26.93
C HIS A 185 -10.82 13.86 26.08
N GLU A 186 -11.37 14.18 24.90
CA GLU A 186 -12.03 13.21 24.00
C GLU A 186 -11.04 12.34 23.22
N THR A 187 -9.82 12.85 23.02
CA THR A 187 -8.87 12.34 22.03
C THR A 187 -7.69 11.58 22.63
N SER A 188 -7.77 11.14 23.89
CA SER A 188 -6.64 10.46 24.54
C SER A 188 -6.25 9.16 23.84
N SER A 189 -7.22 8.33 23.43
CA SER A 189 -6.94 7.11 22.65
C SER A 189 -6.37 7.43 21.27
N CYS A 190 -6.87 8.47 20.60
CA CYS A 190 -6.37 8.91 19.29
C CYS A 190 -4.90 9.33 19.36
N ARG A 191 -4.53 10.11 20.39
CA ARG A 191 -3.13 10.50 20.62
C ARG A 191 -2.23 9.29 20.85
N ALA A 192 -2.62 8.37 21.72
CA ALA A 192 -1.81 7.18 21.99
C ALA A 192 -1.56 6.34 20.73
N ILE A 193 -2.58 6.15 19.89
CA ILE A 193 -2.43 5.43 18.61
C ILE A 193 -1.57 6.23 17.61
N SER A 194 -1.79 7.54 17.51
CA SER A 194 -0.99 8.42 16.65
C SER A 194 0.49 8.41 17.04
N ASP A 195 0.79 8.55 18.33
CA ASP A 195 2.15 8.53 18.88
C ASP A 195 2.83 7.17 18.61
N GLN A 196 2.09 6.07 18.75
CA GLN A 196 2.60 4.75 18.46
C GLN A 196 2.93 4.56 16.96
N LEU A 197 2.14 5.16 16.06
CA LEU A 197 2.34 5.11 14.61
C LEU A 197 3.57 5.91 14.15
N ILE A 198 4.10 6.83 14.95
CA ILE A 198 5.37 7.52 14.67
C ILE A 198 6.52 6.49 14.64
N TRP A 199 6.52 5.57 15.59
CA TRP A 199 7.54 4.52 15.75
C TRP A 199 7.24 3.24 14.96
N PHE A 200 6.13 3.20 14.23
CA PHE A 200 5.67 2.03 13.48
C PHE A 200 6.22 2.04 12.06
N ALA A 201 7.28 1.26 11.83
CA ALA A 201 7.87 1.00 10.52
C ALA A 201 8.21 2.26 9.68
N GLY A 202 8.73 2.05 8.48
CA GLY A 202 8.88 3.13 7.48
C GLY A 202 7.56 3.59 6.86
N LYS A 203 7.57 4.79 6.25
CA LYS A 203 6.42 5.35 5.49
C LYS A 203 5.94 4.41 4.37
N GLN A 204 6.86 3.68 3.74
CA GLN A 204 6.60 2.70 2.69
C GLN A 204 5.67 1.59 3.19
N VAL A 205 5.93 1.06 4.38
CA VAL A 205 5.09 0.04 5.02
C VAL A 205 3.75 0.64 5.42
N LYS A 206 3.74 1.80 6.08
CA LYS A 206 2.50 2.47 6.51
C LYS A 206 1.56 2.84 5.36
N ASN A 207 2.10 3.16 4.19
CA ASN A 207 1.33 3.49 2.99
C ASN A 207 0.57 2.30 2.38
N VAL A 208 0.89 1.06 2.76
CA VAL A 208 0.25 -0.13 2.19
C VAL A 208 -0.33 -1.07 3.26
N ALA A 209 0.27 -1.13 4.44
CA ALA A 209 -0.25 -1.86 5.58
C ALA A 209 -1.62 -1.30 5.99
N CYS A 210 -2.54 -2.18 6.38
CA CYS A 210 -3.89 -1.80 6.78
C CYS A 210 -4.17 -2.17 8.24
N VAL A 211 -5.15 -1.46 8.82
CA VAL A 211 -5.56 -1.63 10.23
C VAL A 211 -6.01 -3.06 10.50
N GLY A 212 -6.92 -3.58 9.68
CA GLY A 212 -7.45 -4.93 9.84
C GLY A 212 -6.40 -6.01 9.61
N GLY A 213 -5.43 -5.78 8.72
CA GLY A 213 -4.28 -6.67 8.53
C GLY A 213 -3.40 -6.74 9.77
N ASN A 214 -3.11 -5.60 10.40
CA ASN A 214 -2.35 -5.57 11.66
C ASN A 214 -3.09 -6.29 12.80
N ILE A 215 -4.40 -6.05 12.93
CA ILE A 215 -5.26 -6.70 13.94
C ILE A 215 -5.34 -8.22 13.71
N CYS A 216 -5.76 -8.65 12.52
CA CYS A 216 -6.01 -10.07 12.22
C CYS A 216 -4.74 -10.91 12.15
N THR A 217 -3.58 -10.30 11.91
CA THR A 217 -2.28 -11.00 12.02
C THR A 217 -2.04 -11.47 13.45
N ALA A 218 -2.56 -10.75 14.45
CA ALA A 218 -2.43 -11.07 15.87
C ALA A 218 -0.99 -11.43 16.28
N SER A 219 -0.03 -10.64 15.77
CA SER A 219 1.36 -10.77 16.19
C SER A 219 1.48 -10.44 17.68
N PRO A 220 2.14 -11.27 18.50
CA PRO A 220 2.34 -10.99 19.93
C PRO A 220 3.09 -9.69 20.22
N ILE A 221 3.84 -9.20 19.23
CA ILE A 221 4.65 -7.97 19.26
C ILE A 221 4.00 -6.85 18.44
N SER A 222 2.70 -6.92 18.15
CA SER A 222 1.99 -5.83 17.47
C SER A 222 1.95 -4.61 18.38
N ASP A 223 2.41 -3.46 17.88
CA ASP A 223 2.39 -2.20 18.62
C ASP A 223 0.97 -1.63 18.81
N LEU A 224 0.03 -1.95 17.92
CA LEU A 224 -1.31 -1.34 17.95
C LEU A 224 -2.35 -2.21 18.69
N ASN A 225 -2.18 -3.54 18.72
CA ASN A 225 -3.15 -4.43 19.37
C ASN A 225 -3.36 -4.13 20.87
N PRO A 226 -2.31 -3.88 21.68
CA PRO A 226 -2.47 -3.44 23.06
C PRO A 226 -3.29 -2.15 23.19
N LEU A 227 -3.14 -1.21 22.25
CA LEU A 227 -3.87 0.05 22.27
C LEU A 227 -5.35 -0.11 21.92
N TRP A 228 -5.69 -0.95 20.95
CA TRP A 228 -7.09 -1.27 20.66
C TRP A 228 -7.80 -1.87 21.87
N MET A 229 -7.12 -2.77 22.60
CA MET A 229 -7.63 -3.35 23.84
C MET A 229 -7.77 -2.30 24.94
N ALA A 230 -6.74 -1.48 25.17
CA ALA A 230 -6.74 -0.44 26.19
C ALA A 230 -7.82 0.62 25.94
N ALA A 231 -7.98 1.04 24.68
CA ALA A 231 -8.97 2.03 24.24
C ALA A 231 -10.41 1.51 24.25
N ARG A 232 -10.64 0.22 24.59
CA ARG A 232 -11.97 -0.41 24.57
C ARG A 232 -12.61 -0.35 23.18
N ALA A 233 -11.81 -0.51 22.13
CA ALA A 233 -12.31 -0.54 20.77
C ALA A 233 -13.21 -1.76 20.56
N ASP A 234 -14.20 -1.58 19.69
CA ASP A 234 -15.12 -2.62 19.25
C ASP A 234 -14.78 -3.01 17.81
N PHE A 235 -14.73 -4.31 17.55
CA PHE A 235 -14.50 -4.88 16.23
C PHE A 235 -15.81 -5.36 15.65
N HIS A 236 -16.21 -4.79 14.52
CA HIS A 236 -17.37 -5.24 13.77
C HIS A 236 -16.93 -6.31 12.78
N ILE A 237 -17.52 -7.48 12.91
CA ILE A 237 -17.20 -8.68 12.14
C ILE A 237 -18.43 -9.03 11.33
N VAL A 238 -18.26 -9.21 10.03
CA VAL A 238 -19.35 -9.57 9.12
C VAL A 238 -19.12 -10.99 8.59
N ASN A 239 -20.18 -11.80 8.61
CA ASN A 239 -20.15 -13.13 8.03
C ASN A 239 -20.55 -13.10 6.54
N THR A 240 -20.41 -14.22 5.84
CA THR A 240 -20.74 -14.32 4.42
C THR A 240 -22.22 -14.12 4.08
N LYS A 241 -23.11 -14.22 5.08
CA LYS A 241 -24.54 -13.90 4.96
C LYS A 241 -24.84 -12.41 5.13
N GLY A 242 -23.84 -11.60 5.48
CA GLY A 242 -23.98 -10.17 5.71
C GLY A 242 -24.43 -9.78 7.12
N SER A 243 -24.55 -10.74 8.05
CA SER A 243 -24.85 -10.43 9.46
C SER A 243 -23.61 -9.90 10.15
N ILE A 244 -23.78 -8.84 10.95
CA ILE A 244 -22.69 -8.21 11.70
C ILE A 244 -22.80 -8.57 13.17
N ARG A 245 -21.68 -8.98 13.77
CA ARG A 245 -21.52 -9.09 15.22
C ARG A 245 -20.42 -8.15 15.70
N THR A 246 -20.52 -7.73 16.95
CA THR A 246 -19.53 -6.86 17.60
C THR A 246 -18.74 -7.65 18.63
N VAL A 247 -17.43 -7.48 18.64
CA VAL A 247 -16.52 -8.11 19.61
C VAL A 247 -15.63 -7.03 20.21
N HIS A 248 -15.59 -6.96 21.54
CA HIS A 248 -14.62 -6.10 22.22
C HIS A 248 -13.19 -6.53 21.89
N ALA A 249 -12.29 -5.58 21.60
CA ALA A 249 -10.91 -5.86 21.23
C ALA A 249 -10.19 -6.80 22.22
N LYS A 250 -10.46 -6.66 23.53
CA LYS A 250 -9.90 -7.53 24.59
C LYS A 250 -10.26 -9.02 24.47
N ASN A 251 -11.39 -9.34 23.83
CA ASN A 251 -11.89 -10.69 23.68
C ASN A 251 -11.54 -11.29 22.30
N PHE A 252 -11.03 -10.47 21.38
CA PHE A 252 -10.77 -10.87 20.00
C PHE A 252 -9.50 -11.71 19.86
N PHE A 253 -8.49 -11.48 20.70
CA PHE A 253 -7.21 -12.19 20.63
C PHE A 253 -7.25 -13.43 21.53
N LEU A 254 -7.30 -14.62 20.93
CA LEU A 254 -7.50 -15.90 21.63
C LEU A 254 -6.18 -16.62 21.96
N GLY A 255 -5.06 -16.15 21.43
CA GLY A 255 -3.73 -16.73 21.64
C GLY A 255 -2.74 -16.32 20.55
N TYR A 256 -1.59 -17.00 20.53
CA TYR A 256 -0.53 -16.73 19.56
C TYR A 256 -1.05 -16.82 18.12
N ARG A 257 -1.12 -15.67 17.42
CA ARG A 257 -1.63 -15.55 16.04
C ARG A 257 -3.03 -16.17 15.84
N LYS A 258 -3.85 -16.20 16.90
CA LYS A 258 -5.21 -16.76 16.87
C LYS A 258 -6.20 -15.67 17.27
N VAL A 259 -7.21 -15.47 16.44
CA VAL A 259 -8.27 -14.46 16.63
C VAL A 259 -9.65 -15.08 16.63
N ASP A 260 -10.60 -14.38 17.21
CA ASP A 260 -12.03 -14.73 17.21
C ASP A 260 -12.69 -14.37 15.86
N LEU A 261 -12.27 -15.06 14.79
CA LEU A 261 -12.90 -15.03 13.48
C LEU A 261 -13.21 -16.46 13.02
N ALA A 262 -14.46 -16.71 12.67
CA ALA A 262 -14.85 -17.94 11.97
C ALA A 262 -14.38 -17.93 10.51
N GLN A 263 -14.39 -19.09 9.86
CA GLN A 263 -13.90 -19.22 8.48
C GLN A 263 -14.74 -18.43 7.46
N ASP A 264 -16.02 -18.22 7.75
CA ASP A 264 -16.99 -17.48 6.95
C ASP A 264 -17.07 -15.99 7.35
N GLU A 265 -16.19 -15.53 8.23
CA GLU A 265 -16.17 -14.17 8.74
C GLU A 265 -14.97 -13.35 8.23
N ILE A 266 -15.17 -12.04 8.21
CA ILE A 266 -14.12 -11.05 7.96
C ILE A 266 -14.27 -9.90 8.98
N LEU A 267 -13.15 -9.29 9.36
CA LEU A 267 -13.17 -8.02 10.10
C LEU A 267 -13.63 -6.92 9.13
N HIS A 268 -14.78 -6.32 9.43
CA HIS A 268 -15.38 -5.26 8.62
C HIS A 268 -14.78 -3.90 8.98
N SER A 269 -14.85 -3.55 10.26
CA SER A 269 -14.43 -2.25 10.76
C SER A 269 -14.13 -2.29 12.25
N ILE A 270 -13.52 -1.20 12.72
CA ILE A 270 -13.11 -0.95 14.08
C ILE A 270 -13.80 0.34 14.52
N PHE A 271 -14.54 0.27 15.62
CA PHE A 271 -15.11 1.42 16.28
C PHE A 271 -14.21 1.80 17.47
N LEU A 272 -13.61 2.99 17.41
CA LEU A 272 -12.76 3.56 18.45
C LEU A 272 -13.58 4.61 19.22
N PRO A 273 -14.03 4.34 20.45
CA PRO A 273 -14.83 5.31 21.21
C PRO A 273 -14.01 6.54 21.60
N TRP A 274 -14.68 7.68 21.73
CA TRP A 274 -14.06 8.86 22.36
C TRP A 274 -13.74 8.58 23.83
N SER A 275 -12.64 9.17 24.30
CA SER A 275 -12.25 9.11 25.70
C SER A 275 -13.20 9.97 26.54
N ARG A 276 -13.55 9.48 27.73
CA ARG A 276 -14.39 10.23 28.67
C ARG A 276 -13.56 11.28 29.40
N HIS A 277 -14.24 12.22 30.05
CA HIS A 277 -13.56 13.10 31.00
C HIS A 277 -12.85 12.28 32.09
N PHE A 278 -11.64 12.69 32.49
CA PHE A 278 -10.76 11.95 33.40
C PHE A 278 -10.35 10.53 32.94
N GLU A 279 -10.46 10.23 31.64
CA GLU A 279 -9.96 9.01 31.03
C GLU A 279 -8.70 9.26 30.21
N PHE A 280 -7.64 8.54 30.51
CA PHE A 280 -6.33 8.70 29.89
C PHE A 280 -5.86 7.37 29.31
N VAL A 281 -5.33 7.42 28.09
CA VAL A 281 -4.69 6.29 27.39
C VAL A 281 -3.28 6.70 27.01
N LYS A 282 -2.31 5.81 27.27
CA LYS A 282 -0.90 6.03 26.93
C LYS A 282 -0.27 4.77 26.33
N GLU A 283 0.52 4.99 25.31
CA GLU A 283 1.34 4.03 24.58
C GLU A 283 2.76 3.96 25.13
N PHE A 284 3.35 2.76 25.06
CA PHE A 284 4.74 2.52 25.38
C PHE A 284 5.32 1.50 24.39
N LYS A 285 6.53 1.77 23.91
CA LYS A 285 7.30 0.84 23.08
C LYS A 285 8.78 0.92 23.47
N GLN A 286 9.40 -0.23 23.66
CA GLN A 286 10.83 -0.38 23.80
C GLN A 286 11.35 -1.34 22.72
N SER A 287 12.40 -0.93 22.02
CA SER A 287 13.06 -1.68 20.94
C SER A 287 14.57 -1.39 20.96
N HIS A 288 15.36 -2.05 20.10
CA HIS A 288 16.80 -1.78 20.00
C HIS A 288 17.08 -0.45 19.29
N ARG A 289 16.21 -0.05 18.36
CA ARG A 289 16.22 1.25 17.67
C ARG A 289 14.89 1.95 17.85
N ARG A 290 14.89 3.29 17.79
CA ARG A 290 13.67 4.10 17.99
C ARG A 290 12.64 3.90 16.88
N GLU A 291 13.10 3.78 15.64
CA GLU A 291 12.26 3.68 14.44
C GLU A 291 12.53 2.37 13.69
N ASP A 292 11.54 1.90 12.94
CA ASP A 292 11.60 0.73 12.05
C ASP A 292 12.16 -0.55 12.72
N ASP A 293 11.77 -0.76 13.98
CA ASP A 293 12.21 -1.91 14.76
C ASP A 293 11.04 -2.61 15.44
N ILE A 294 11.23 -3.90 15.68
CA ILE A 294 10.31 -4.77 16.38
C ILE A 294 10.38 -4.45 17.88
N ALA A 295 9.22 -4.34 18.53
CA ALA A 295 9.16 -4.15 19.97
C ALA A 295 9.75 -5.36 20.72
N LEU A 296 10.64 -5.09 21.68
CA LEU A 296 11.00 -6.02 22.74
C LEU A 296 9.85 -6.14 23.74
N VAL A 297 9.30 -4.98 24.14
CA VAL A 297 8.11 -4.85 24.97
C VAL A 297 7.33 -3.64 24.47
N ASN A 298 6.01 -3.77 24.40
CA ASN A 298 5.11 -2.65 24.19
C ASN A 298 3.90 -2.76 25.13
N ALA A 299 3.21 -1.65 25.34
CA ALA A 299 2.03 -1.60 26.19
C ALA A 299 1.08 -0.49 25.75
N GLY A 300 -0.22 -0.76 25.88
CA GLY A 300 -1.26 0.25 25.90
C GLY A 300 -1.88 0.26 27.29
N MET A 301 -1.84 1.40 27.97
CA MET A 301 -2.38 1.55 29.32
C MET A 301 -3.55 2.52 29.30
N ARG A 302 -4.64 2.18 29.99
CA ARG A 302 -5.78 3.08 30.21
C ARG A 302 -6.05 3.22 31.70
N VAL A 303 -6.27 4.45 32.15
CA VAL A 303 -6.77 4.76 33.49
C VAL A 303 -8.00 5.65 33.38
N TYR A 304 -8.94 5.46 34.29
CA TYR A 304 -10.09 6.34 34.49
C TYR A 304 -10.11 6.75 35.95
N LEU A 305 -9.99 8.06 36.20
CA LEU A 305 -10.01 8.61 37.55
C LEU A 305 -11.45 8.98 37.91
N LYS A 306 -11.86 8.65 39.13
CA LYS A 306 -13.09 9.19 39.70
C LYS A 306 -12.76 10.57 40.24
N GLU A 307 -13.66 11.52 40.04
CA GLU A 307 -13.65 12.80 40.75
C GLU A 307 -13.71 12.59 42.26
#